data_AF-A0A0C5VJ21-F1
#
_entry.id   AF-A0A0C5VJ21-F1
#
_cell.length_a   1.000
_cell.length_b   1.000
_cell.length_c   1.000
_cell.angle_alpha   90.00
_cell.angle_beta   90.00
_cell.angle_gamma   90.00
#
_symmetry.space_group_name_H-M   'P 1'
#
loop_
_entity.id
_entity.type
_entity.pdbx_description
1 polymer ?
#
loop_
_entity_poly.entity_id
_entity_poly.type
_entity_poly.pdbx_seq_one_letter_code
_entity_poly.pdbx_strand_id
1 'polypeptide(L)'
;MAEENSPKNVGVLIKSLSEEETIEVDLTYRESCNKIIHATKVNFDYSDSDPHFGGSLNPIVHLYGEHYKYSWKAVLNIENFIESAWNHG
;
A
#
# COMPACT_ATOMS: atom_id res chain seq x y z
N MET A 1 -16.85 26.52 -5.64
CA MET A 1 -15.48 26.20 -6.04
C MET A 1 -15.37 24.70 -5.99
N ALA A 2 -15.26 24.04 -7.14
CA ALA A 2 -15.14 22.59 -7.20
C ALA A 2 -13.73 22.22 -6.74
N GLU A 3 -13.59 21.57 -5.58
CA GLU A 3 -12.34 20.90 -5.24
C GLU A 3 -12.14 19.79 -6.27
N GLU A 4 -11.05 19.90 -7.03
CA GLU A 4 -10.61 18.88 -7.96
C GLU A 4 -10.45 17.56 -7.19
N ASN A 5 -11.29 16.59 -7.54
CA ASN A 5 -11.35 15.27 -6.92
C ASN A 5 -10.15 14.43 -7.42
N SER A 6 -8.94 14.86 -7.07
CA SER A 6 -7.72 14.09 -7.33
C SER A 6 -7.81 12.79 -6.52
N PRO A 7 -7.61 11.61 -7.14
CA PRO A 7 -7.80 10.35 -6.44
C PRO A 7 -6.86 10.30 -5.23
N LYS A 8 -7.44 10.16 -4.05
CA LYS A 8 -6.69 10.19 -2.80
C LYS A 8 -5.63 9.08 -2.81
N ASN A 9 -4.39 9.50 -2.63
CA ASN A 9 -3.24 8.60 -2.54
C ASN A 9 -3.32 7.84 -1.20
N VAL A 10 -3.33 6.51 -1.28
CA VAL A 10 -3.35 5.61 -0.12
C VAL A 10 -2.02 4.86 0.06
N GLY A 11 -1.02 5.10 -0.78
CA GLY A 11 0.26 4.43 -0.73
C GLY A 11 1.10 4.55 -1.99
N VAL A 12 2.09 3.68 -2.14
CA VAL A 12 2.99 3.65 -3.30
C VAL A 12 2.98 2.25 -3.93
N LEU A 13 2.93 2.19 -5.26
CA LEU A 13 3.12 0.97 -6.03
C LEU A 13 4.48 1.00 -6.74
N ILE A 14 5.27 -0.02 -6.48
CA ILE A 14 6.51 -0.34 -7.18
C ILE A 14 6.18 -1.40 -8.23
N LYS A 15 6.25 -1.02 -9.51
CA LYS A 15 5.78 -1.86 -10.63
C LYS A 15 6.73 -2.98 -11.05
N SER A 16 8.02 -2.81 -10.80
CA SER A 16 9.06 -3.80 -11.14
C SER A 16 10.11 -3.82 -10.03
N LEU A 17 10.39 -5.01 -9.52
CA LEU A 17 11.45 -5.25 -8.53
C LEU A 17 12.74 -5.79 -9.18
N SER A 18 12.75 -5.98 -10.51
CA SER A 18 13.82 -6.64 -11.25
C SER A 18 14.59 -5.73 -12.22
N GLU A 19 14.24 -4.46 -12.31
CA GLU A 19 14.89 -3.50 -13.21
C GLU A 19 15.86 -2.57 -12.45
N GLU A 20 16.85 -2.05 -13.17
CA GLU A 20 17.83 -1.07 -12.66
C GLU A 20 17.17 0.25 -12.21
N GLU A 21 15.91 0.49 -12.62
CA GLU A 21 15.08 1.62 -12.21
C GLU A 21 13.79 1.14 -11.53
N THR A 22 13.60 1.57 -10.27
CA THR A 22 12.37 1.33 -9.52
C THR A 22 11.34 2.40 -9.92
N ILE A 23 10.30 2.01 -10.66
CA ILE A 23 9.19 2.90 -10.99
C ILE A 23 8.17 2.88 -9.84
N GLU A 24 8.20 3.96 -9.05
CA GLU A 24 7.19 4.25 -8.03
C GLU A 24 6.06 5.08 -8.62
N VAL A 25 4.82 4.67 -8.35
CA VAL A 25 3.62 5.44 -8.68
C VAL A 25 2.71 5.53 -7.47
N ASP A 26 1.97 6.63 -7.39
CA ASP A 26 0.91 6.79 -6.40
C ASP A 26 -0.10 5.64 -6.51
N LEU A 27 -0.45 5.08 -5.36
CA LEU A 27 -1.45 4.02 -5.26
C LEU A 27 -2.79 4.66 -4.88
N THR A 28 -3.75 4.61 -5.79
CA THR A 28 -5.11 5.08 -5.51
C THR A 28 -5.90 4.04 -4.70
N TYR A 29 -7.01 4.46 -4.07
CA TYR A 29 -7.89 3.53 -3.34
C TYR A 29 -8.34 2.35 -4.22
N ARG A 30 -8.86 2.61 -5.42
CA ARG A 30 -9.30 1.53 -6.34
C ARG A 30 -8.16 0.58 -6.70
N GLU A 31 -6.97 1.11 -6.98
CA GLU A 31 -5.81 0.28 -7.29
C GLU A 31 -5.36 -0.52 -6.08
N SER A 32 -5.39 0.05 -4.89
CA SER A 32 -5.06 -0.65 -3.65
C SER A 32 -5.98 -1.85 -3.42
N CYS A 33 -7.29 -1.71 -3.65
CA CYS A 33 -8.23 -2.83 -3.61
C CYS A 33 -7.84 -3.93 -4.60
N ASN A 34 -7.52 -3.56 -5.84
CA ASN A 34 -7.05 -4.52 -6.85
C ASN A 34 -5.74 -5.21 -6.41
N LYS A 35 -4.81 -4.48 -5.79
CA LYS A 35 -3.56 -5.07 -5.30
C LYS A 35 -3.80 -6.00 -4.11
N ILE A 36 -4.71 -5.67 -3.20
CA ILE A 36 -5.06 -6.53 -2.06
C ILE A 36 -5.59 -7.88 -2.55
N ILE A 37 -6.54 -7.90 -3.50
CA ILE A 37 -7.14 -9.17 -3.98
C ILE A 37 -6.17 -10.03 -4.80
N HIS A 38 -5.11 -9.43 -5.36
CA HIS A 38 -4.09 -10.11 -6.15
C HIS A 38 -2.77 -10.30 -5.40
N ALA A 39 -2.71 -9.95 -4.12
CA ALA A 39 -1.51 -10.12 -3.32
C ALA A 39 -1.24 -11.61 -3.07
N THR A 40 -0.02 -12.05 -3.32
CA THR A 40 0.46 -13.39 -2.97
C THR A 40 1.10 -13.42 -1.58
N LYS A 41 1.56 -12.26 -1.09
CA LYS A 41 2.12 -12.10 0.25
C LYS A 41 1.75 -10.75 0.85
N VAL A 42 1.46 -10.76 2.14
CA VAL A 42 1.16 -9.57 2.95
C VAL A 42 2.10 -9.57 4.14
N ASN A 43 2.84 -8.47 4.31
CA ASN A 43 3.66 -8.23 5.49
C ASN A 43 3.15 -6.97 6.19
N PHE A 44 3.09 -7.02 7.51
CA PHE A 44 2.79 -5.86 8.34
C PHE A 44 4.10 -5.32 8.89
N ASP A 45 4.21 -3.99 8.92
CA ASP A 45 5.33 -3.35 9.56
C ASP A 45 5.13 -3.39 11.09
N TYR A 46 6.14 -3.90 11.79
CA TYR A 46 6.11 -4.14 13.23
C TYR A 46 7.35 -3.51 13.85
N SER A 47 7.12 -2.59 14.78
CA SER A 47 8.19 -1.92 15.52
C SER A 47 8.38 -2.58 16.86
N ASP A 48 9.51 -3.27 17.06
CA ASP A 48 9.89 -3.86 18.34
C ASP A 48 10.66 -2.86 19.23
N SER A 49 10.24 -1.59 19.18
CA SER A 49 10.98 -0.46 19.72
C SER A 49 10.99 -0.37 21.25
N ASP A 50 10.16 -1.16 21.95
CA ASP A 50 10.16 -1.17 23.41
C ASP A 50 10.06 -2.59 23.99
N PRO A 51 11.16 -3.14 24.55
CA PRO A 51 11.16 -4.46 25.17
C PRO A 51 10.28 -4.56 26.44
N HIS A 52 9.77 -3.44 26.98
CA HIS A 52 8.89 -3.44 28.16
C HIS A 52 7.40 -3.38 27.81
N PHE A 53 7.05 -2.79 26.66
CA PHE A 53 5.66 -2.59 26.25
C PHE A 53 5.17 -3.57 25.17
N GLY A 54 6.08 -4.40 24.64
CA GLY A 54 5.82 -5.24 23.49
C GLY A 54 5.78 -4.39 22.22
N GLY A 55 6.22 -4.95 21.09
CA GLY A 55 6.26 -4.19 19.85
C GLY A 55 4.86 -3.79 19.35
N SER A 56 4.81 -2.70 18.58
CA SER A 56 3.60 -2.10 18.02
C SER A 56 3.49 -2.38 16.52
N LEU A 57 2.26 -2.56 16.05
CA LEU A 57 1.97 -2.61 14.62
C LEU A 57 1.97 -1.18 14.06
N ASN A 58 2.80 -0.91 13.07
CA ASN A 58 2.74 0.35 12.32
C ASN A 58 1.57 0.30 11.32
N PRO A 59 0.95 1.43 10.97
CA PRO A 59 -0.16 1.48 10.01
C PRO A 59 0.29 1.32 8.55
N ILE A 60 1.35 0.54 8.31
CA ILE A 60 1.93 0.28 7.00
C ILE A 60 1.82 -1.20 6.67
N VAL A 61 1.29 -1.49 5.49
CA VAL A 61 1.18 -2.85 4.96
C VAL A 61 1.97 -2.94 3.66
N HIS A 62 2.83 -3.95 3.57
CA HIS A 62 3.52 -4.29 2.34
C HIS A 62 2.81 -5.46 1.65
N LEU A 63 2.24 -5.18 0.50
CA LEU A 63 1.62 -6.17 -0.38
C LEU A 63 2.61 -6.54 -1.47
N TYR A 64 2.70 -7.82 -1.79
CA TYR A 64 3.51 -8.33 -2.89
C TYR A 64 2.64 -9.20 -3.76
N GLY A 65 2.90 -9.17 -5.06
CA GLY A 65 2.27 -10.06 -5.99
C GLY A 65 3.03 -10.12 -7.30
N GLU A 66 2.48 -10.90 -8.21
CA GLU A 66 3.05 -11.14 -9.52
C GLU A 66 2.00 -10.88 -10.59
N HIS A 67 2.42 -10.29 -11.70
CA HIS A 67 1.60 -10.13 -12.89
C HIS A 67 2.41 -10.61 -14.09
N TYR A 68 2.02 -11.76 -14.63
CA TYR A 68 2.81 -12.51 -15.61
C TYR A 68 4.24 -12.82 -15.10
N LYS A 69 5.26 -12.14 -15.62
CA LYS A 69 6.67 -12.34 -15.25
C LYS A 69 7.23 -11.22 -14.37
N TYR A 70 6.41 -10.24 -14.01
CA TYR A 70 6.83 -9.07 -13.26
C TYR A 70 6.29 -9.13 -11.83
N SER A 71 7.19 -9.09 -10.85
CA SER A 71 6.83 -8.93 -9.44
C SER A 71 6.61 -7.46 -9.13
N TRP A 72 5.56 -7.17 -8.35
CA TRP A 72 5.23 -5.84 -7.87
C TRP A 72 5.19 -5.82 -6.33
N LYS A 73 5.44 -4.65 -5.76
CA LYS A 73 5.28 -4.36 -4.34
C LYS A 73 4.38 -3.13 -4.19
N ALA A 74 3.39 -3.19 -3.31
CA ALA A 74 2.65 -2.00 -2.90
C ALA A 74 2.89 -1.74 -1.40
N VAL A 75 3.10 -0.48 -1.04
CA VAL A 75 3.19 0.00 0.34
C VAL A 75 1.93 0.78 0.61
N LEU A 76 1.05 0.24 1.44
CA LEU A 76 -0.25 0.81 1.77
C LEU A 76 -0.18 1.49 3.14
N ASN A 77 -0.69 2.72 3.25
CA ASN A 77 -1.00 3.34 4.52
C ASN A 77 -2.45 3.01 4.91
N ILE A 78 -2.63 2.32 6.03
CA ILE A 78 -3.93 1.84 6.49
C ILE A 78 -4.89 3.00 6.81
N GLU A 79 -4.38 4.07 7.43
CA GLU A 79 -5.20 5.23 7.81
C GLU A 79 -5.77 5.91 6.58
N ASN A 80 -4.93 6.20 5.58
CA ASN A 80 -5.36 6.78 4.31
C ASN A 80 -6.36 5.87 3.58
N PHE A 81 -6.13 4.56 3.59
CA PHE A 81 -7.04 3.58 2.98
C PHE A 81 -8.42 3.58 3.65
N ILE A 82 -8.48 3.54 4.99
CA ILE A 82 -9.75 3.55 5.74
C ILE A 82 -10.50 4.85 5.51
N GLU A 83 -9.81 5.99 5.54
CA GLU A 83 -10.43 7.29 5.30
C GLU A 83 -11.00 7.38 3.87
N SER A 84 -10.28 6.86 2.88
CA SER A 84 -10.80 6.72 1.51
C SER A 84 -12.01 5.79 1.45
N ALA A 85 -11.98 4.64 2.14
CA ALA A 85 -13.11 3.71 2.16
C ALA A 85 -14.37 4.34 2.76
N TRP A 86 -14.23 5.09 3.85
CA TRP A 86 -15.34 5.79 4.51
C TRP A 86 -16.01 6.84 3.61
N ASN A 87 -15.21 7.59 2.84
CA ASN A 87 -15.72 8.62 1.92
C ASN A 87 -16.34 8.06 0.64
N HIS A 88 -16.18 6.76 0.37
CA HIS A 88 -16.77 6.06 -0.77
C HIS A 88 -17.95 5.14 -0.39
N GLY A 89 -18.32 5.07 0.90
CA GLY A 89 -19.39 4.25 1.45
C GLY A 89 -20.74 4.95 1.60
#